data_AF-A0A815BVF3-F1
#
_entry.id   AF-A0A815BVF3-F1
#
_cell.length_a   1.000
_cell.length_b   1.000
_cell.length_c   1.000
_cell.angle_alpha   90.00
_cell.angle_beta   90.00
_cell.angle_gamma   90.00
#
_symmetry.space_group_name_H-M   'P 1'
#
loop_
_entity.id
_entity.type
_entity.pdbx_description
1 polymer ?
#
loop_
_entity_poly.entity_id
_entity_poly.type
_entity_poly.pdbx_seq_one_letter_code
_entity_poly.pdbx_strand_id
1 'polypeptide(L)'
;MAAVGNVDPLKYTRVSDIVKEPVEMLMPIEGYEQMPIVSLREPVAPLLSILPKIQDYADIVKKRCKPVPPDGLTRDESASIMLYSMEWEPHEECLSFALNAALRTEDRKELKPWFSYLKLILTALEKLPSTPCNVFRGVNLVPLHFGLFFLSATIRPFFVRPKWFLSDFMLSLYNSS
;
A
#
# COMPACT_ATOMS: atom_id res chain seq x y z
N MET A 1 -1.73 4.61 46.53
CA MET A 1 -1.52 3.48 45.60
C MET A 1 -2.45 3.70 44.42
N ALA A 2 -1.95 4.27 43.32
CA ALA A 2 -2.74 4.55 42.12
C ALA A 2 -2.56 3.41 41.11
N ALA A 3 -3.68 2.93 40.56
CA ALA A 3 -3.74 1.82 39.63
C ALA A 3 -2.98 2.13 38.33
N VAL A 4 -2.12 1.20 37.92
CA VAL A 4 -1.46 1.20 36.61
C VAL A 4 -2.54 0.96 35.55
N GLY A 5 -2.80 1.98 34.73
CA GLY A 5 -3.69 1.88 33.59
C GLY A 5 -3.20 0.80 32.63
N ASN A 6 -4.06 -0.18 32.36
CA ASN A 6 -3.83 -1.24 31.40
C ASN A 6 -3.83 -0.61 30.00
N VAL A 7 -2.66 -0.50 29.38
CA VAL A 7 -2.49 0.02 28.02
C VAL A 7 -2.63 -1.13 27.04
N ASP A 8 -3.67 -1.09 26.20
CA ASP A 8 -3.93 -2.09 25.16
C ASP A 8 -2.72 -2.18 24.20
N PRO A 9 -2.10 -3.37 24.06
CA PRO A 9 -0.89 -3.56 23.25
C PRO A 9 -1.13 -3.45 21.73
N LEU A 10 -2.39 -3.37 21.28
CA LEU A 10 -2.76 -3.32 19.86
C LEU A 10 -2.60 -1.94 19.20
N LYS A 11 -2.29 -0.89 19.97
CA LYS A 11 -2.19 0.49 19.44
C LYS A 11 -0.85 0.85 18.83
N TYR A 12 0.17 -0.01 18.93
CA TYR A 12 1.56 0.31 18.58
C TYR A 12 2.11 -0.36 17.31
N THR A 13 1.29 -1.10 16.56
CA THR A 13 1.76 -1.97 15.48
C THR A 13 2.29 -1.21 14.25
N ARG A 14 1.99 0.09 14.09
CA ARG A 14 2.40 0.88 12.90
C ARG A 14 3.87 1.29 12.82
N VAL A 15 4.71 0.83 13.75
CA VAL A 15 6.07 1.38 13.86
C VAL A 15 7.18 0.34 13.74
N SER A 16 6.91 -0.92 13.36
CA SER A 16 7.92 -2.01 13.39
C SER A 16 8.15 -2.79 12.09
N ASP A 17 7.59 -2.39 10.96
CA ASP A 17 7.45 -3.31 9.82
C ASP A 17 8.71 -3.58 8.97
N ILE A 18 9.88 -3.02 9.30
CA ILE A 18 11.13 -3.35 8.56
C ILE A 18 11.62 -4.76 8.87
N VAL A 19 11.37 -5.27 10.08
CA VAL A 19 11.98 -6.53 10.55
C VAL A 19 11.50 -7.75 9.75
N LYS A 20 10.40 -7.60 8.99
CA LYS A 20 9.79 -8.66 8.18
C LYS A 20 9.97 -8.46 6.68
N GLU A 21 10.73 -7.47 6.22
CA GLU A 21 11.04 -7.36 4.80
C GLU A 21 11.99 -8.50 4.40
N PRO A 22 11.64 -9.32 3.39
CA PRO A 22 12.52 -10.40 2.95
C PRO A 22 13.85 -9.78 2.49
N VAL A 23 14.94 -10.27 3.07
CA VAL A 23 16.32 -9.87 2.70
C VAL A 23 16.67 -10.43 1.31
N GLU A 24 15.88 -11.38 0.82
CA GLU A 24 16.04 -12.04 -0.47
C GLU A 24 15.25 -11.32 -1.57
N MET A 25 15.89 -11.15 -2.73
CA MET A 25 15.23 -10.61 -3.92
C MET A 25 14.10 -11.54 -4.35
N LEU A 26 12.94 -10.93 -4.47
CA LEU A 26 11.66 -11.56 -4.65
C LEU A 26 11.37 -11.59 -6.17
N MET A 27 10.89 -12.71 -6.73
CA MET A 27 10.62 -12.77 -8.19
C MET A 27 9.64 -11.67 -8.65
N PRO A 28 9.81 -11.11 -9.86
CA PRO A 28 8.86 -10.17 -10.47
C PRO A 28 7.41 -10.61 -10.36
N ILE A 29 6.53 -9.66 -10.04
CA ILE A 29 5.09 -9.88 -10.07
C ILE A 29 4.65 -9.75 -11.52
N GLU A 30 4.33 -10.89 -12.15
CA GLU A 30 3.83 -10.94 -13.52
C GLU A 30 2.34 -11.32 -13.52
N GLY A 31 1.57 -10.82 -14.49
CA GLY A 31 0.20 -11.27 -14.74
C GLY A 31 -0.88 -10.24 -14.43
N TYR A 32 -0.54 -9.20 -13.67
CA TYR A 32 -1.50 -8.13 -13.35
C TYR A 32 -1.65 -7.15 -14.53
N GLU A 33 -0.63 -7.02 -15.37
CA GLU A 33 -0.58 -6.08 -16.48
C GLU A 33 -1.63 -6.39 -17.54
N GLN A 34 -1.93 -7.69 -17.73
CA GLN A 34 -2.91 -8.22 -18.68
C GLN A 34 -4.35 -8.11 -18.15
N MET A 35 -4.54 -7.75 -16.88
CA MET A 35 -5.89 -7.52 -16.36
C MET A 35 -6.52 -6.30 -17.05
N PRO A 36 -7.83 -6.37 -17.36
CA PRO A 36 -8.55 -5.22 -17.88
C PRO A 36 -8.70 -4.14 -16.80
N ILE A 37 -8.74 -2.87 -17.22
CA ILE A 37 -9.11 -1.77 -16.32
C ILE A 37 -10.63 -1.81 -16.15
N VAL A 38 -11.10 -1.93 -14.91
CA VAL A 38 -12.50 -2.17 -14.55
C VAL A 38 -12.96 -1.23 -13.43
N SER A 39 -14.25 -1.27 -13.10
CA SER A 39 -14.82 -0.45 -12.01
C SER A 39 -14.41 -0.97 -10.64
N LEU A 40 -14.20 -0.09 -9.63
CA LEU A 40 -13.56 -0.44 -8.35
C LEU A 40 -14.18 -1.64 -7.60
N ARG A 41 -15.49 -1.89 -7.77
CA ARG A 41 -16.15 -3.04 -7.13
C ARG A 41 -15.64 -4.38 -7.66
N GLU A 42 -15.30 -4.46 -8.94
CA GLU A 42 -14.87 -5.70 -9.59
C GLU A 42 -13.50 -6.16 -9.05
N PRO A 43 -12.46 -5.28 -8.95
CA PRO A 43 -11.19 -5.64 -8.35
C PRO A 43 -11.22 -6.04 -6.88
N VAL A 44 -12.16 -5.51 -6.10
CA VAL A 44 -12.24 -5.84 -4.66
C VAL A 44 -13.11 -7.05 -4.37
N ALA A 45 -13.92 -7.52 -5.34
CA ALA A 45 -14.78 -8.68 -5.14
C ALA A 45 -14.00 -9.97 -4.79
N PRO A 46 -12.87 -10.31 -5.43
CA PRO A 46 -12.04 -11.45 -5.04
C PRO A 46 -11.41 -11.31 -3.64
N LEU A 47 -11.33 -10.09 -3.11
CA LEU A 47 -10.71 -9.80 -1.82
C LEU A 47 -11.68 -9.97 -0.65
N LEU A 48 -12.97 -10.22 -0.87
CA LEU A 48 -13.97 -10.38 0.18
C LEU A 48 -13.60 -11.48 1.21
N SER A 49 -12.96 -12.56 0.75
CA SER A 49 -12.53 -13.64 1.63
C SER A 49 -11.34 -13.27 2.52
N ILE A 50 -10.60 -12.21 2.15
CA ILE A 50 -9.43 -11.69 2.87
C ILE A 50 -9.84 -10.50 3.74
N LEU A 51 -10.69 -9.63 3.20
CA LEU A 51 -11.12 -8.35 3.77
C LEU A 51 -12.65 -8.27 3.72
N PRO A 52 -13.35 -8.76 4.77
CA PRO A 52 -14.81 -8.92 4.73
C PRO A 52 -15.60 -7.62 4.44
N LYS A 53 -15.05 -6.46 4.85
CA LYS A 53 -15.71 -5.14 4.70
C LYS A 53 -15.27 -4.38 3.45
N ILE A 54 -14.45 -4.96 2.58
CA ILE A 54 -13.78 -4.19 1.52
C ILE A 54 -14.75 -3.54 0.52
N GLN A 55 -15.89 -4.18 0.25
CA GLN A 55 -16.91 -3.62 -0.64
C GLN A 55 -17.61 -2.39 -0.03
N ASP A 56 -17.88 -2.42 1.28
CA ASP A 56 -18.47 -1.28 1.98
C ASP A 56 -17.54 -0.07 1.90
N TYR A 57 -16.23 -0.28 2.13
CA TYR A 57 -15.24 0.77 1.99
C TYR A 57 -15.07 1.25 0.55
N ALA A 58 -15.10 0.34 -0.44
CA ALA A 58 -15.09 0.69 -1.86
C ALA A 58 -16.26 1.61 -2.21
N ASP A 59 -17.45 1.34 -1.67
CA ASP A 59 -18.63 2.20 -1.86
C ASP A 59 -18.49 3.56 -1.18
N ILE A 60 -17.95 3.58 0.04
CA ILE A 60 -17.70 4.81 0.79
C ILE A 60 -16.73 5.71 0.03
N VAL A 61 -15.59 5.18 -0.44
CA VAL A 61 -14.60 5.98 -1.18
C VAL A 61 -15.16 6.45 -2.51
N LYS A 62 -15.92 5.61 -3.22
CA LYS A 62 -16.51 5.98 -4.52
C LYS A 62 -17.50 7.12 -4.34
N LYS A 63 -18.29 7.13 -3.26
CA LYS A 63 -19.19 8.25 -2.89
C LYS A 63 -18.42 9.53 -2.54
N ARG A 64 -17.25 9.43 -1.90
CA ARG A 64 -16.40 10.57 -1.55
C ARG A 64 -15.67 11.17 -2.75
N CYS A 65 -15.35 10.37 -3.76
CA CYS A 65 -14.73 10.85 -4.99
C CYS A 65 -15.71 11.67 -5.84
N LYS A 66 -15.19 12.75 -6.45
CA LYS A 66 -15.92 13.56 -7.42
C LYS A 66 -16.32 12.70 -8.62
N PRO A 67 -17.53 12.90 -9.19
CA PRO A 67 -17.95 12.17 -10.39
C PRO A 67 -16.97 12.32 -11.57
N VAL A 68 -16.41 13.52 -11.72
CA VAL A 68 -15.37 13.85 -12.70
C VAL A 68 -14.20 14.48 -11.95
N PRO A 69 -13.13 13.72 -11.66
CA PRO A 69 -11.90 14.25 -11.09
C PRO A 69 -11.22 15.25 -12.04
N PRO A 70 -10.62 16.35 -11.53
CA PRO A 70 -9.98 17.38 -12.36
C PRO A 70 -8.56 17.02 -12.83
N ASP A 71 -8.01 15.92 -12.33
CA ASP A 71 -6.62 15.48 -12.47
C ASP A 71 -6.41 14.45 -13.59
N GLY A 72 -7.42 14.25 -14.45
CA GLY A 72 -7.37 13.26 -15.54
C GLY A 72 -7.58 11.82 -15.08
N LEU A 73 -7.83 11.60 -13.78
CA LEU A 73 -8.26 10.30 -13.27
C LEU A 73 -9.73 10.06 -13.55
N THR A 74 -10.08 8.79 -13.76
CA THR A 74 -11.46 8.35 -13.63
C THR A 74 -11.85 8.33 -12.16
N ARG A 75 -13.17 8.37 -11.88
CA ARG A 75 -13.69 8.26 -10.52
C ARG A 75 -13.21 6.99 -9.80
N ASP A 76 -13.16 5.86 -10.52
CA ASP A 76 -12.73 4.57 -9.98
C ASP A 76 -11.21 4.55 -9.67
N GLU A 77 -10.40 5.20 -10.50
CA GLU A 77 -8.97 5.38 -10.24
C GLU A 77 -8.72 6.24 -9.00
N SER A 78 -9.37 7.40 -8.87
CA SER A 78 -9.28 8.21 -7.65
C SER A 78 -9.77 7.46 -6.41
N ALA A 79 -10.84 6.68 -6.56
CA ALA A 79 -11.39 5.87 -5.47
C ALA A 79 -10.44 4.74 -5.06
N SER A 80 -9.73 4.11 -6.00
CA SER A 80 -8.72 3.09 -5.69
C SER A 80 -7.58 3.66 -4.84
N ILE A 81 -7.12 4.87 -5.18
CA ILE A 81 -6.09 5.61 -4.44
C ILE A 81 -6.59 5.93 -3.02
N MET A 82 -7.81 6.46 -2.92
CA MET A 82 -8.41 6.78 -1.63
C MET A 82 -8.59 5.52 -0.76
N LEU A 83 -8.98 4.39 -1.35
CA LEU A 83 -9.16 3.12 -0.64
C LEU A 83 -7.86 2.60 -0.04
N TYR A 84 -6.75 2.68 -0.79
CA TYR A 84 -5.44 2.30 -0.27
C TYR A 84 -5.00 3.16 0.92
N SER A 85 -5.32 4.46 0.91
CA SER A 85 -5.02 5.36 2.04
C SER A 85 -5.99 5.24 3.21
N MET A 86 -7.14 4.61 2.99
CA MET A 86 -8.20 4.61 3.99
C MET A 86 -7.84 3.66 5.12
N GLU A 87 -7.98 4.15 6.34
CA GLU A 87 -7.75 3.36 7.54
C GLU A 87 -9.09 3.02 8.18
N TRP A 88 -9.18 1.81 8.73
CA TRP A 88 -10.33 1.35 9.49
C TRP A 88 -9.94 0.29 10.52
N GLU A 89 -10.90 -0.03 11.39
CA GLU A 89 -10.72 -1.03 12.44
C GLU A 89 -11.40 -2.36 12.08
N PRO A 90 -10.72 -3.49 12.32
CA PRO A 90 -9.36 -3.61 12.85
C PRO A 90 -8.28 -3.24 11.79
N HIS A 91 -7.14 -2.72 12.24
CA HIS A 91 -6.06 -2.27 11.37
C HIS A 91 -5.54 -3.35 10.42
N GLU A 92 -5.50 -4.60 10.86
CA GLU A 92 -5.04 -5.76 10.08
C GLU A 92 -5.94 -6.06 8.88
N GLU A 93 -7.18 -5.58 8.92
CA GLU A 93 -8.13 -5.66 7.81
C GLU A 93 -8.07 -4.43 6.88
N CYS A 94 -7.18 -3.45 7.13
CA CYS A 94 -6.96 -2.36 6.19
C CYS A 94 -6.39 -2.88 4.88
N LEU A 95 -6.88 -2.37 3.74
CA LEU A 95 -6.40 -2.79 2.43
C LEU A 95 -4.90 -2.58 2.28
N SER A 96 -4.36 -1.44 2.76
CA SER A 96 -2.93 -1.17 2.70
C SER A 96 -2.12 -2.16 3.52
N PHE A 97 -2.59 -2.54 4.71
CA PHE A 97 -1.92 -3.52 5.55
C PHE A 97 -1.85 -4.89 4.87
N ALA A 98 -3.02 -5.40 4.44
CA ALA A 98 -3.13 -6.71 3.81
C ALA A 98 -2.42 -6.78 2.45
N LEU A 99 -2.56 -5.76 1.60
CA LEU A 99 -1.89 -5.72 0.31
C LEU A 99 -0.36 -5.69 0.48
N ASN A 100 0.15 -4.85 1.38
CA ASN A 100 1.59 -4.75 1.61
C ASN A 100 2.15 -6.01 2.25
N ALA A 101 1.36 -6.78 3.01
CA ALA A 101 1.75 -8.10 3.47
C ALA A 101 1.80 -9.12 2.31
N ALA A 102 0.77 -9.14 1.46
CA ALA A 102 0.72 -10.01 0.29
C ALA A 102 1.88 -9.75 -0.69
N LEU A 103 2.24 -8.49 -0.91
CA LEU A 103 3.36 -8.12 -1.79
C LEU A 103 4.74 -8.57 -1.25
N ARG A 104 4.87 -8.82 0.06
CA ARG A 104 6.10 -9.33 0.68
C ARG A 104 6.14 -10.85 0.80
N THR A 105 5.07 -11.54 0.42
CA THR A 105 5.00 -13.00 0.57
C THR A 105 5.75 -13.70 -0.56
N GLU A 106 6.60 -14.68 -0.24
CA GLU A 106 7.34 -15.47 -1.23
C GLU A 106 6.41 -16.25 -2.18
N ASP A 107 5.28 -16.76 -1.69
CA ASP A 107 4.27 -17.41 -2.54
C ASP A 107 3.49 -16.39 -3.38
N ARG A 108 3.95 -16.21 -4.62
CA ARG A 108 3.30 -15.34 -5.61
C ARG A 108 1.87 -15.72 -5.96
N LYS A 109 1.43 -16.95 -5.66
CA LYS A 109 0.03 -17.34 -5.89
C LYS A 109 -0.92 -16.56 -5.00
N GLU A 110 -0.48 -16.13 -3.82
CA GLU A 110 -1.27 -15.31 -2.90
C GLU A 110 -1.60 -13.91 -3.46
N LEU A 111 -0.83 -13.45 -4.45
CA LEU A 111 -1.08 -12.17 -5.10
C LEU A 111 -2.17 -12.24 -6.18
N LYS A 112 -2.53 -13.42 -6.68
CA LYS A 112 -3.51 -13.56 -7.77
C LYS A 112 -4.85 -12.86 -7.51
N PRO A 113 -5.46 -12.93 -6.31
CA PRO A 113 -6.69 -12.20 -6.02
C PRO A 113 -6.55 -10.67 -6.11
N TRP A 114 -5.32 -10.15 -5.98
CA TRP A 114 -5.01 -8.72 -5.97
C TRP A 114 -4.74 -8.14 -7.36
N PHE A 115 -4.54 -8.97 -8.39
CA PHE A 115 -4.09 -8.51 -9.71
C PHE A 115 -5.00 -7.45 -10.34
N SER A 116 -6.31 -7.64 -10.28
CA SER A 116 -7.27 -6.64 -10.79
C SER A 116 -7.18 -5.32 -10.02
N TYR A 117 -6.91 -5.37 -8.71
CA TYR A 117 -6.77 -4.16 -7.89
C TYR A 117 -5.43 -3.47 -8.16
N LEU A 118 -4.35 -4.24 -8.25
CA LEU A 118 -3.02 -3.77 -8.65
C LEU A 118 -3.07 -3.07 -10.00
N LYS A 119 -3.75 -3.66 -10.98
CA LYS A 119 -3.95 -3.04 -12.30
C LYS A 119 -4.62 -1.67 -12.17
N LEU A 120 -5.72 -1.58 -11.42
CA LEU A 120 -6.47 -0.34 -11.26
C LEU A 120 -5.64 0.75 -10.56
N ILE A 121 -5.06 0.43 -9.41
CA ILE A 121 -4.31 1.42 -8.62
C ILE A 121 -3.01 1.84 -9.32
N LEU A 122 -2.29 0.93 -9.99
CA LEU A 122 -1.07 1.26 -10.72
C LEU A 122 -1.36 2.13 -11.94
N THR A 123 -2.47 1.88 -12.66
CA THR A 123 -2.92 2.74 -13.75
C THR A 123 -3.31 4.13 -13.24
N ALA A 124 -4.05 4.19 -12.13
CA ALA A 124 -4.44 5.45 -11.49
C ALA A 124 -3.20 6.27 -11.10
N LEU A 125 -2.26 5.59 -10.46
CA LEU A 125 -0.98 6.14 -10.09
C LEU A 125 -0.26 6.65 -11.34
N GLU A 126 -0.14 5.86 -12.43
CA GLU A 126 0.54 6.22 -13.68
C GLU A 126 0.24 7.64 -14.17
N LYS A 127 -1.03 8.03 -14.11
CA LYS A 127 -1.58 9.31 -14.58
C LYS A 127 -1.22 10.53 -13.72
N LEU A 128 -0.82 10.32 -12.46
CA LEU A 128 -0.52 11.43 -11.56
C LEU A 128 0.76 12.16 -11.98
N PRO A 129 0.78 13.51 -11.90
CA PRO A 129 1.96 14.29 -12.23
C PRO A 129 3.13 13.93 -11.32
N SER A 130 4.32 13.95 -11.89
CA SER A 130 5.55 13.73 -11.15
C SER A 130 6.26 15.03 -10.89
N THR A 131 6.58 15.26 -9.62
CA THR A 131 7.31 16.45 -9.19
C THR A 131 8.49 16.01 -8.35
N PRO A 132 9.74 16.36 -8.74
CA PRO A 132 10.90 16.07 -7.93
C PRO A 132 10.77 16.79 -6.58
N CYS A 133 10.78 16.02 -5.49
CA CYS A 133 10.72 16.56 -4.14
C CYS A 133 11.39 15.59 -3.15
N ASN A 134 11.86 16.14 -2.03
CA ASN A 134 12.35 15.34 -0.93
C ASN A 134 11.15 14.78 -0.15
N VAL A 135 11.14 13.46 0.04
CA VAL A 135 10.16 12.77 0.88
C VAL A 135 10.88 12.06 2.02
N PHE A 136 10.22 12.01 3.18
CA PHE A 136 10.74 11.38 4.39
C PHE A 136 9.80 10.27 4.81
N ARG A 137 10.36 9.11 5.19
CA ARG A 137 9.64 7.99 5.80
C ARG A 137 10.26 7.74 7.17
N GLY A 138 9.46 7.89 8.23
CA GLY A 138 9.87 7.48 9.57
C GLY A 138 9.72 5.97 9.69
N VAL A 139 10.79 5.27 10.08
CA VAL A 139 10.71 3.83 10.32
C VAL A 139 11.55 3.46 11.53
N ASN A 140 11.03 2.60 12.41
CA ASN A 140 11.89 2.04 13.45
C ASN A 140 12.61 0.82 12.88
N LEU A 141 13.93 0.97 12.78
CA LEU A 141 14.84 -0.15 12.69
C LEU A 141 15.07 -0.62 14.13
N VAL A 142 14.68 -1.86 14.47
CA VAL A 142 15.19 -2.47 15.70
C VAL A 142 16.71 -2.58 15.55
N PRO A 143 17.51 -2.04 16.50
CA PRO A 143 18.95 -2.00 16.32
C PRO A 143 19.54 -3.38 16.62
N LEU A 144 19.77 -4.19 15.58
CA LEU A 144 20.80 -5.22 15.64
C LEU A 144 22.14 -4.59 15.24
N HIS A 145 22.96 -4.34 16.26
CA HIS A 145 24.37 -3.92 16.22
C HIS A 145 24.68 -2.55 15.59
N PHE A 146 25.23 -1.68 16.44
CA PHE A 146 25.84 -0.40 16.11
C PHE A 146 26.87 -0.53 14.97
N GLY A 147 26.56 0.10 13.85
CA GLY A 147 27.50 0.47 12.81
C GLY A 147 26.84 1.55 11.97
N LEU A 148 27.39 2.77 11.98
CA LEU A 148 26.90 3.92 11.22
C LEU A 148 26.59 3.52 9.78
N PHE A 149 25.31 3.41 9.43
CA PHE A 149 24.85 3.51 8.06
C PHE A 149 23.86 4.66 7.97
N PHE A 150 24.42 5.86 7.84
CA PHE A 150 23.74 6.89 7.07
C PHE A 150 23.67 6.37 5.63
N LEU A 151 22.58 5.70 5.28
CA LEU A 151 22.27 5.41 3.88
C LEU A 151 21.88 6.73 3.22
N SER A 152 22.90 7.49 2.81
CA SER A 152 22.80 8.34 1.62
C SER A 152 22.64 7.40 0.44
N ALA A 153 21.42 6.92 0.22
CA ALA A 153 21.07 6.32 -1.05
C ALA A 153 21.07 7.47 -2.05
N THR A 154 22.13 7.56 -2.85
CA THR A 154 22.09 8.33 -4.10
C THR A 154 21.16 7.58 -5.03
N ILE A 155 19.86 7.74 -4.81
CA ILE A 155 18.80 7.27 -5.70
C ILE A 155 18.89 8.18 -6.92
N ARG A 156 19.30 7.62 -8.07
CA ARG A 156 19.15 8.32 -9.36
C ARG A 156 17.67 8.68 -9.53
N PRO A 157 17.35 9.90 -10.00
CA PRO A 157 16.06 10.50 -9.77
C PRO A 157 14.99 9.84 -10.66
N PHE A 158 14.15 8.99 -10.06
CA PHE A 158 12.89 8.60 -10.66
C PHE A 158 11.75 8.83 -9.65
N PHE A 159 11.00 9.88 -9.95
CA PHE A 159 9.54 10.03 -9.79
C PHE A 159 8.94 9.72 -8.41
N VAL A 160 8.59 10.77 -7.68
CA VAL A 160 7.77 10.66 -6.46
C VAL A 160 6.44 11.40 -6.67
N ARG A 161 5.33 10.69 -6.50
CA ARG A 161 3.96 11.23 -6.48
C ARG A 161 3.56 11.63 -5.05
N PRO A 162 2.53 12.47 -4.86
CA PRO A 162 2.43 13.27 -3.64
C PRO A 162 2.14 12.48 -2.36
N LYS A 163 3.02 12.73 -1.38
CA LYS A 163 2.86 12.79 0.09
C LYS A 163 2.26 11.54 0.79
N TRP A 164 3.16 10.83 1.49
CA TRP A 164 2.94 9.69 2.41
C TRP A 164 2.37 8.39 1.79
N PHE A 165 1.80 8.50 0.59
CA PHE A 165 0.98 7.47 -0.07
C PHE A 165 1.75 6.31 -0.72
N LEU A 166 3.05 6.47 -1.02
CA LEU A 166 3.75 5.59 -1.97
C LEU A 166 5.03 4.94 -1.46
N SER A 167 5.56 5.29 -0.29
CA SER A 167 6.84 4.74 0.16
C SER A 167 6.77 3.22 0.36
N ASP A 168 5.67 2.75 0.97
CA ASP A 168 5.50 1.34 1.34
C ASP A 168 5.16 0.49 0.12
N PHE A 169 4.31 1.03 -0.76
CA PHE A 169 3.93 0.40 -2.02
C PHE A 169 5.11 0.33 -3.00
N MET A 170 5.88 1.41 -3.15
CA MET A 170 7.01 1.47 -4.08
C MET A 170 8.22 0.66 -3.60
N LEU A 171 8.50 0.58 -2.29
CA LEU A 171 9.51 -0.33 -1.74
C LEU A 171 9.11 -1.79 -1.92
N SER A 172 7.83 -2.12 -1.72
CA SER A 172 7.35 -3.49 -1.94
C SER A 172 7.42 -3.92 -3.41
N LEU A 173 7.19 -2.99 -4.35
CA LEU A 173 7.40 -3.24 -5.78
C LEU A 173 8.88 -3.29 -6.15
N TYR A 174 9.71 -2.42 -5.59
CA TYR A 174 11.16 -2.36 -5.86
C TYR A 174 11.91 -3.58 -5.35
N ASN A 175 11.57 -4.09 -4.15
CA ASN A 175 12.16 -5.34 -3.63
C ASN A 175 11.67 -6.60 -4.39
N SER A 176 10.69 -6.45 -5.29
CA SER A 176 10.16 -7.52 -6.14
C SER A 176 10.70 -7.46 -7.58
N SER A 177 11.66 -6.59 -7.93
CA SER A 177 12.27 -6.47 -9.27
C SER A 177 13.78 -6.61 -9.20
#